data_AF-A0A973GWW1-F1
#
_entry.id   AF-A0A973GWW1-F1
#
_cell.length_a   1.000
_cell.length_b   1.000
_cell.length_c   1.000
_cell.angle_alpha   90.00
_cell.angle_beta   90.00
_cell.angle_gamma   90.00
#
_symmetry.space_group_name_H-M   'P 1'
#
loop_
_entity.id
_entity.type
_entity.pdbx_description
1 polymer ?
#
loop_
_entity_poly.entity_id
_entity_poly.type
_entity_poly.pdbx_seq_one_letter_code
_entity_poly.pdbx_strand_id
1 'polypeptide(L)'
;MKRRLLPAILAALAIVLASGAQRGSAQAQTLAIPTNGVVCTTSPTDTFTLTATIGYATMSDGNAIHMWGYANGDYSDVATAAERFQLPGPLLCVDQGDTLTITLRNMLPEATSLIFPGQENVLANGLPSQPVVASGALSLAPVATAATAAGGVVTAGGTATYSFVASEPGTYIYESGTNAGVQVQMGMSGVIIVRPSGAGFAYSYDMSSGDEAQVAYAYNRAESAFNPAHENIEILSEIDPFMHQAYEADYISWMSSGAHDPQAFDMQGYVARYFLINGRSFPDTLADNGA
;
A
#
# COMPACT_ATOMS: atom_id res chain seq x y z
N MET A 1 -24.62 -82.95 -17.60
CA MET A 1 -25.01 -82.42 -18.92
C MET A 1 -24.04 -81.30 -19.27
N LYS A 2 -23.08 -81.53 -20.19
CA LYS A 2 -23.08 -81.05 -21.59
C LYS A 2 -23.34 -79.52 -21.66
N ARG A 3 -22.53 -78.65 -22.27
CA ARG A 3 -21.41 -78.75 -23.22
C ARG A 3 -20.94 -77.29 -23.53
N ARG A 4 -19.63 -77.10 -23.80
CA ARG A 4 -19.05 -76.24 -24.89
C ARG A 4 -19.11 -74.70 -24.72
N LEU A 5 -18.15 -73.84 -25.11
CA LEU A 5 -17.03 -73.84 -26.09
C LEU A 5 -15.92 -72.81 -25.70
N LEU A 6 -14.72 -72.98 -26.28
CA LEU A 6 -13.45 -72.21 -26.16
C LEU A 6 -13.42 -70.84 -26.93
N PRO A 7 -12.26 -70.22 -27.32
CA PRO A 7 -11.30 -69.37 -26.56
C PRO A 7 -10.88 -68.05 -27.30
N ALA A 8 -9.90 -67.31 -26.74
CA ALA A 8 -9.01 -66.28 -27.37
C ALA A 8 -9.66 -64.89 -27.65
N ILE A 9 -9.01 -63.72 -27.65
CA ILE A 9 -7.66 -63.26 -28.06
C ILE A 9 -7.42 -61.82 -27.50
N LEU A 10 -6.14 -61.36 -27.44
CA LEU A 10 -5.61 -59.95 -27.47
C LEU A 10 -5.83 -59.08 -26.22
N ALA A 11 -4.95 -58.17 -25.79
CA ALA A 11 -3.59 -57.79 -26.14
C ALA A 11 -3.11 -56.76 -25.08
N ALA A 12 -1.80 -56.53 -25.05
CA ALA A 12 -1.06 -55.64 -24.17
C ALA A 12 -1.73 -54.29 -23.81
N LEU A 13 -1.62 -53.89 -22.54
CA LEU A 13 -1.78 -52.49 -22.13
C LEU A 13 -0.56 -52.03 -21.31
N ALA A 14 -0.08 -50.86 -21.69
CA ALA A 14 1.23 -50.29 -21.45
C ALA A 14 1.55 -49.98 -19.97
N ILE A 15 2.81 -50.22 -19.60
CA ILE A 15 3.42 -49.66 -18.41
C ILE A 15 3.72 -48.19 -18.70
N VAL A 16 2.89 -47.28 -18.18
CA VAL A 16 3.22 -45.84 -18.12
C VAL A 16 3.99 -45.61 -16.83
N LEU A 17 5.31 -45.47 -16.95
CA LEU A 17 6.18 -44.89 -15.93
C LEU A 17 5.85 -43.40 -15.84
N ALA A 18 4.98 -43.02 -14.91
CA ALA A 18 4.81 -41.63 -14.53
C ALA A 18 6.01 -41.22 -13.66
N SER A 19 6.95 -40.53 -14.28
CA SER A 19 7.99 -39.77 -13.60
C SER A 19 7.34 -38.78 -12.64
N GLY A 20 7.47 -39.04 -11.35
CA GLY A 20 7.10 -38.09 -10.30
C GLY A 20 8.01 -36.88 -10.37
N ALA A 21 7.61 -35.87 -11.14
CA ALA A 21 8.14 -34.53 -10.98
C ALA A 21 7.71 -34.07 -9.59
N GLN A 22 8.65 -34.11 -8.64
CA GLN A 22 8.49 -33.46 -7.35
C GLN A 22 8.23 -31.99 -7.63
N ARG A 23 6.97 -31.58 -7.53
CA ARG A 23 6.61 -30.18 -7.44
C ARG A 23 7.21 -29.70 -6.12
N GLY A 24 8.38 -29.07 -6.21
CA GLY A 24 8.93 -28.32 -5.09
C GLY A 24 7.90 -27.28 -4.71
N SER A 25 7.21 -27.50 -3.61
CA SER A 25 6.44 -26.47 -2.94
C SER A 25 7.47 -25.44 -2.48
N ALA A 26 7.53 -24.30 -3.16
CA ALA A 26 8.12 -23.12 -2.58
C ALA A 26 7.27 -22.77 -1.35
N GLN A 27 7.73 -23.19 -0.18
CA GLN A 27 7.22 -22.63 1.07
C GLN A 27 7.63 -21.17 1.05
N ALA A 28 6.70 -20.29 0.71
CA ALA A 28 6.83 -18.90 1.10
C ALA A 28 6.99 -18.91 2.63
N GLN A 29 8.20 -18.67 3.11
CA GLN A 29 8.39 -18.33 4.50
C GLN A 29 7.64 -17.01 4.69
N THR A 30 6.44 -17.08 5.26
CA THR A 30 5.84 -15.94 5.93
C THR A 30 6.81 -15.56 7.04
N LEU A 31 7.71 -14.62 6.75
CA LEU A 31 8.47 -13.93 7.78
C LEU A 31 7.44 -13.41 8.78
N ALA A 32 7.56 -13.84 10.03
CA ALA A 32 6.74 -13.29 11.10
C ALA A 32 6.98 -11.77 11.12
N ILE A 33 5.89 -10.98 11.14
CA ILE A 33 6.00 -9.54 11.28
C ILE A 33 6.68 -9.27 12.62
N PRO A 34 7.72 -8.42 12.70
CA PRO A 34 8.32 -8.06 13.98
C PRO A 34 7.27 -7.52 14.93
N THR A 35 7.38 -7.83 16.22
CA THR A 35 6.52 -7.22 17.24
C THR A 35 6.74 -5.72 17.35
N ASN A 36 7.97 -5.24 17.12
CA ASN A 36 8.35 -3.83 17.27
C ASN A 36 9.23 -3.36 16.10
N GLY A 37 9.17 -2.06 15.81
CA GLY A 37 10.01 -1.42 14.81
C GLY A 37 9.43 -1.40 13.40
N VAL A 38 10.27 -1.00 12.44
CA VAL A 38 9.89 -0.75 11.04
C VAL A 38 9.58 -2.03 10.27
N VAL A 39 8.40 -2.08 9.65
CA VAL A 39 7.99 -3.14 8.71
C VAL A 39 8.06 -2.62 7.28
N CYS A 40 9.13 -2.98 6.57
CA CYS A 40 9.33 -2.57 5.18
C CYS A 40 8.49 -3.40 4.20
N THR A 41 7.83 -2.72 3.27
CA THR A 41 7.40 -3.30 2.01
C THR A 41 8.58 -3.20 1.04
N THR A 42 9.12 -4.34 0.60
CA THR A 42 10.24 -4.41 -0.33
C THR A 42 9.84 -5.14 -1.62
N SER A 43 10.58 -4.88 -2.69
CA SER A 43 10.37 -5.49 -4.00
C SER A 43 11.74 -5.75 -4.64
N PRO A 44 12.04 -6.95 -5.17
CA PRO A 44 13.32 -7.21 -5.82
C PRO A 44 13.64 -6.33 -7.04
N THR A 45 12.64 -5.61 -7.55
CA THR A 45 12.77 -4.70 -8.70
C THR A 45 12.32 -3.28 -8.35
N ASP A 46 12.22 -2.95 -7.06
CA ASP A 46 11.76 -1.65 -6.55
C ASP A 46 10.46 -1.18 -7.20
N THR A 47 9.60 -2.14 -7.52
CA THR A 47 8.31 -1.91 -8.16
C THR A 47 7.20 -2.30 -7.22
N PHE A 48 6.29 -1.36 -6.98
CA PHE A 48 5.16 -1.50 -6.07
C PHE A 48 3.86 -1.18 -6.78
N THR A 49 2.78 -1.83 -6.36
CA THR A 49 1.42 -1.47 -6.77
C THR A 49 0.68 -0.99 -5.52
N LEU A 50 0.18 0.24 -5.56
CA LEU A 50 -0.65 0.80 -4.52
C LEU A 50 -2.07 0.93 -5.06
N THR A 51 -3.03 0.30 -4.39
CA THR A 51 -4.44 0.44 -4.72
C THR A 51 -5.08 1.46 -3.77
N ALA A 52 -5.48 2.62 -4.30
CA ALA A 52 -6.28 3.60 -3.58
C ALA A 52 -7.68 3.02 -3.34
N THR A 53 -8.07 2.85 -2.09
CA THR A 53 -9.31 2.18 -1.70
C THR A 53 -9.94 2.85 -0.49
N ILE A 54 -11.16 2.43 -0.19
CA ILE A 54 -11.93 2.84 0.98
C ILE A 54 -11.82 1.74 2.04
N GLY A 55 -11.81 2.13 3.31
CA GLY A 55 -11.77 1.23 4.46
C GLY A 55 -12.36 1.90 5.70
N TYR A 56 -12.23 1.21 6.84
CA TYR A 56 -12.63 1.75 8.14
C TYR A 56 -11.49 1.59 9.15
N ALA A 57 -11.12 2.66 9.82
CA ALA A 57 -10.18 2.63 10.93
C ALA A 57 -10.94 2.64 12.25
N THR A 58 -10.68 1.66 13.11
CA THR A 58 -11.25 1.62 14.45
C THR A 58 -10.43 2.51 15.38
N MET A 59 -11.10 3.41 16.10
CA MET A 59 -10.49 4.29 17.09
C MET A 59 -10.52 3.65 18.48
N SER A 60 -9.75 4.18 19.42
CA SER A 60 -9.61 3.66 20.79
C SER A 60 -10.92 3.67 21.61
N ASP A 61 -11.91 4.46 21.20
CA ASP A 61 -13.26 4.48 21.78
C ASP A 61 -14.21 3.43 21.16
N GLY A 62 -13.73 2.64 20.21
CA GLY A 62 -14.48 1.63 19.48
C GLY A 62 -15.26 2.14 18.27
N ASN A 63 -15.21 3.44 17.95
CA ASN A 63 -15.83 3.98 16.75
C ASN A 63 -15.06 3.56 15.50
N ALA A 64 -15.77 3.17 14.45
CA ALA A 64 -15.21 2.93 13.13
C ALA A 64 -15.33 4.21 12.30
N ILE A 65 -14.21 4.75 11.84
CA ILE A 65 -14.14 5.95 11.02
C ILE A 65 -13.96 5.54 9.57
N HIS A 66 -14.81 6.06 8.68
CA HIS A 66 -14.66 5.90 7.24
C HIS A 66 -13.37 6.56 6.76
N MET A 67 -12.50 5.79 6.10
CA MET A 67 -11.18 6.24 5.64
C MET A 67 -11.00 5.89 4.17
N TRP A 68 -10.09 6.62 3.53
CA TRP A 68 -9.42 6.19 2.32
C TRP A 68 -7.99 5.80 2.66
N GLY A 69 -7.34 5.08 1.77
CA GLY A 69 -5.94 4.74 1.96
C GLY A 69 -5.38 3.92 0.81
N TYR A 70 -4.13 3.51 0.98
CA TYR A 70 -3.44 2.67 0.02
C TYR A 70 -3.37 1.24 0.54
N ALA A 71 -3.80 0.28 -0.28
CA ALA A 71 -3.55 -1.14 -0.09
C ALA A 71 -2.31 -1.54 -0.91
N ASN A 72 -1.41 -2.32 -0.32
CA ASN A 72 -0.27 -2.88 -1.05
C ASN A 72 -0.73 -4.06 -1.90
N GLY A 73 -0.61 -3.93 -3.22
CA GLY A 73 -0.96 -4.98 -4.17
C GLY A 73 -1.96 -4.51 -5.22
N ASP A 74 -2.25 -5.43 -6.12
CA ASP A 74 -3.11 -5.18 -7.27
C ASP A 74 -4.46 -5.88 -7.10
N TYR A 75 -5.51 -5.09 -6.84
CA TYR A 75 -6.84 -5.59 -6.52
C TYR A 75 -7.86 -5.24 -7.60
N SER A 76 -8.81 -6.15 -7.81
CA SER A 76 -9.87 -6.01 -8.81
C SER A 76 -11.19 -5.48 -8.24
N ASP A 77 -11.36 -5.51 -6.92
CA ASP A 77 -12.57 -5.08 -6.23
C ASP A 77 -12.24 -4.37 -4.90
N VAL A 78 -13.13 -3.48 -4.47
CA VAL A 78 -12.89 -2.62 -3.30
C VAL A 78 -12.94 -3.43 -2.00
N ALA A 79 -13.67 -4.55 -1.96
CA ALA A 79 -13.81 -5.35 -0.74
C ALA A 79 -12.49 -6.04 -0.39
N THR A 80 -11.83 -6.66 -1.36
CA THR A 80 -10.52 -7.27 -1.16
C THR A 80 -9.43 -6.24 -0.90
N ALA A 81 -9.47 -5.08 -1.57
CA ALA A 81 -8.55 -3.99 -1.31
C ALA A 81 -8.74 -3.42 0.12
N ALA A 82 -9.98 -3.28 0.59
CA ALA A 82 -10.32 -2.80 1.93
C ALA A 82 -9.88 -3.75 3.05
N GLU A 83 -9.65 -5.04 2.79
CA GLU A 83 -9.04 -5.94 3.79
C GLU A 83 -7.53 -5.68 3.97
N ARG A 84 -6.94 -4.90 3.06
CA ARG A 84 -5.50 -4.72 2.90
C ARG A 84 -5.06 -3.26 2.94
N PHE A 85 -6.01 -2.33 3.11
CA PHE A 85 -5.68 -0.91 3.31
C PHE A 85 -4.92 -0.74 4.64
N GLN A 86 -4.01 0.22 4.65
CA GLN A 86 -3.21 0.56 5.83
C GLN A 86 -3.38 2.04 6.13
N LEU A 87 -3.36 2.38 7.42
CA LEU A 87 -3.29 3.76 7.89
C LEU A 87 -2.09 3.88 8.84
N PRO A 88 -1.02 4.61 8.46
CA PRO A 88 -0.73 5.16 7.13
C PRO A 88 -0.56 4.08 6.06
N GLY A 89 -0.50 4.50 4.80
CA GLY A 89 -0.26 3.61 3.68
C GLY A 89 1.07 2.84 3.79
N PRO A 90 1.27 1.79 2.96
CA PRO A 90 2.42 0.90 3.03
C PRO A 90 3.76 1.65 3.11
N LEU A 91 4.59 1.27 4.07
CA LEU A 91 5.95 1.78 4.20
C LEU A 91 6.84 1.15 3.12
N LEU A 92 7.27 1.94 2.14
CA LEU A 92 8.10 1.48 1.03
C LEU A 92 9.57 1.63 1.41
N CYS A 93 10.36 0.57 1.26
CA CYS A 93 11.81 0.63 1.49
C CYS A 93 12.53 0.27 0.20
N VAL A 94 13.46 1.13 -0.20
CA VAL A 94 14.35 0.97 -1.37
C VAL A 94 15.76 1.40 -0.99
N ASP A 95 16.76 1.00 -1.76
CA ASP A 95 18.13 1.46 -1.55
C ASP A 95 18.42 2.71 -2.38
N GLN A 96 19.36 3.52 -1.90
CA GLN A 96 19.81 4.70 -2.60
C GLN A 96 20.39 4.32 -3.96
N GLY A 97 19.96 5.04 -5.00
CA GLY A 97 20.37 4.82 -6.38
C GLY A 97 19.42 3.92 -7.16
N ASP A 98 18.50 3.23 -6.50
CA ASP A 98 17.49 2.41 -7.17
C ASP A 98 16.44 3.28 -7.87
N THR A 99 15.84 2.71 -8.91
CA THR A 99 14.70 3.35 -9.60
C THR A 99 13.41 2.81 -9.03
N LEU A 100 12.80 3.56 -8.12
CA LEU A 100 11.49 3.25 -7.56
C LEU A 100 10.41 3.44 -8.63
N THR A 101 9.57 2.44 -8.82
CA THR A 101 8.39 2.51 -9.68
C THR A 101 7.12 2.16 -8.90
N ILE A 102 6.14 3.04 -8.90
CA ILE A 102 4.86 2.85 -8.19
C ILE A 102 3.72 2.90 -9.20
N THR A 103 2.95 1.82 -9.31
CA THR A 103 1.68 1.80 -10.05
C THR A 103 0.54 2.09 -9.09
N LEU A 104 -0.12 3.22 -9.26
CA LEU A 104 -1.33 3.61 -8.55
C LEU A 104 -2.55 3.07 -9.30
N ARG A 105 -3.34 2.21 -8.65
CA ARG A 105 -4.67 1.74 -9.08
C ARG A 105 -5.71 2.51 -8.29
N ASN A 106 -6.67 3.16 -8.97
CA ASN A 106 -7.68 3.94 -8.27
C ASN A 106 -9.01 3.19 -8.13
N MET A 107 -9.49 2.99 -6.90
CA MET A 107 -10.82 2.45 -6.60
C MET A 107 -11.73 3.45 -5.85
N LEU A 108 -11.30 4.72 -5.75
CA LEU A 108 -12.07 5.79 -5.14
C LEU A 108 -13.09 6.37 -6.13
N PRO A 109 -14.19 6.97 -5.64
CA PRO A 109 -15.21 7.61 -6.48
C PRO A 109 -14.74 8.92 -7.14
N GLU A 110 -13.53 9.39 -6.82
CA GLU A 110 -12.87 10.53 -7.46
C GLU A 110 -11.46 10.19 -7.97
N ALA A 111 -10.94 11.05 -8.84
CA ALA A 111 -9.58 10.92 -9.35
C ALA A 111 -8.55 11.11 -8.21
N THR A 112 -7.44 10.39 -8.27
CA THR A 112 -6.35 10.51 -7.28
C THR A 112 -5.00 10.46 -7.96
N SER A 113 -3.96 10.92 -7.28
CA SER A 113 -2.58 10.94 -7.78
C SER A 113 -1.60 10.68 -6.64
N LEU A 114 -0.32 10.63 -6.95
CA LEU A 114 0.76 10.59 -5.97
C LEU A 114 1.72 11.74 -6.22
N ILE A 115 2.09 12.42 -5.14
CA ILE A 115 3.23 13.31 -5.09
C ILE A 115 4.26 12.75 -4.10
N PHE A 116 5.52 13.14 -4.32
CA PHE A 116 6.66 12.67 -3.55
C PHE A 116 7.51 13.86 -3.10
N PRO A 117 7.07 14.62 -2.08
CA PRO A 117 7.86 15.72 -1.55
C PRO A 117 9.29 15.29 -1.20
N GLY A 118 10.27 16.06 -1.69
CA GLY A 118 11.70 15.76 -1.52
C GLY A 118 12.31 14.84 -2.57
N GLN A 119 11.52 14.27 -3.49
CA GLN A 119 12.02 13.50 -4.62
C GLN A 119 12.07 14.36 -5.89
N GLU A 120 13.13 14.17 -6.68
CA GLU A 120 13.38 14.95 -7.88
C GLU A 120 13.14 14.13 -9.15
N ASN A 121 12.90 14.82 -10.27
CA ASN A 121 12.75 14.21 -11.60
C ASN A 121 11.70 13.10 -11.66
N VAL A 122 10.64 13.21 -10.85
CA VAL A 122 9.52 12.26 -10.85
C VAL A 122 8.87 12.24 -12.23
N LEU A 123 8.77 11.06 -12.81
CA LEU A 123 8.03 10.79 -14.03
C LEU A 123 6.66 10.22 -13.66
N ALA A 124 5.62 10.64 -14.37
CA ALA A 124 4.29 10.07 -14.35
C ALA A 124 3.95 9.58 -15.76
N ASN A 125 3.63 8.29 -15.90
CA ASN A 125 3.41 7.60 -17.17
C ASN A 125 4.57 7.81 -18.18
N GLY A 126 5.80 7.87 -17.68
CA GLY A 126 7.02 8.07 -18.49
C GLY A 126 7.29 9.51 -18.93
N LEU A 127 6.47 10.49 -18.51
CA LEU A 127 6.68 11.92 -18.77
C LEU A 127 6.93 12.67 -17.46
N PRO A 128 7.60 13.84 -17.45
CA PRO A 128 7.78 14.62 -16.23
C PRO A 128 6.45 14.86 -15.51
N SER A 129 6.38 14.53 -14.22
CA SER A 129 5.22 14.79 -13.38
C SER A 129 5.02 16.29 -13.24
N GLN A 130 3.82 16.78 -13.53
CA GLN A 130 3.45 18.19 -13.52
C GLN A 130 2.00 18.34 -13.07
N PRO A 131 1.61 19.51 -12.54
CA PRO A 131 0.21 19.79 -12.21
C PRO A 131 -0.71 19.65 -13.43
N VAL A 132 -1.89 19.08 -13.21
CA VAL A 132 -2.94 18.92 -14.23
C VAL A 132 -4.28 19.36 -13.68
N VAL A 133 -5.17 19.79 -14.58
CA VAL A 133 -6.59 19.96 -14.25
C VAL A 133 -7.31 18.69 -14.69
N ALA A 134 -7.86 17.94 -13.74
CA ALA A 134 -8.57 16.69 -13.99
C ALA A 134 -9.96 16.74 -13.37
N SER A 135 -11.00 16.39 -14.15
CA SER A 135 -12.39 16.31 -13.66
C SER A 135 -12.87 17.54 -12.87
N GLY A 136 -12.40 18.74 -13.23
CA GLY A 136 -12.76 20.00 -12.56
C GLY A 136 -11.96 20.32 -11.30
N ALA A 137 -11.03 19.46 -10.88
CA ALA A 137 -10.12 19.70 -9.75
C ALA A 137 -8.68 19.89 -10.23
N LEU A 138 -7.91 20.71 -9.50
CA LEU A 138 -6.46 20.81 -9.70
C LEU A 138 -5.79 19.63 -8.98
N SER A 139 -4.91 18.94 -9.71
CA SER A 139 -3.99 17.94 -9.17
C SER A 139 -2.56 18.42 -9.34
N LEU A 140 -1.70 18.13 -8.37
CA LEU A 140 -0.27 18.43 -8.41
C LEU A 140 0.52 17.43 -9.28
N ALA A 141 -0.09 16.32 -9.68
CA ALA A 141 0.50 15.31 -10.55
C ALA A 141 -0.55 14.67 -11.49
N PRO A 142 -0.14 14.02 -12.60
CA PRO A 142 -1.07 13.30 -13.48
C PRO A 142 -1.88 12.24 -12.72
N VAL A 143 -3.17 12.14 -12.99
CA VAL A 143 -4.09 11.38 -12.13
C VAL A 143 -4.40 9.97 -12.66
N ALA A 144 -4.76 9.07 -11.76
CA ALA A 144 -5.54 7.87 -12.06
C ALA A 144 -7.04 8.22 -11.96
N THR A 145 -7.83 7.90 -12.99
CA THR A 145 -9.26 8.27 -13.04
C THR A 145 -10.09 7.56 -11.98
N ALA A 146 -11.21 8.16 -11.59
CA ALA A 146 -12.15 7.60 -10.61
C ALA A 146 -12.69 6.21 -10.99
N ALA A 147 -13.04 5.43 -9.97
CA ALA A 147 -13.85 4.24 -10.09
C ALA A 147 -15.28 4.56 -10.55
N THR A 148 -15.98 3.51 -10.96
CA THR A 148 -17.41 3.60 -11.31
C THR A 148 -18.20 2.61 -10.47
N ALA A 149 -19.35 3.05 -9.96
CA ALA A 149 -20.31 2.20 -9.27
C ALA A 149 -21.54 1.96 -10.15
N ALA A 150 -21.88 0.69 -10.36
CA ALA A 150 -23.12 0.30 -11.04
C ALA A 150 -23.69 -0.98 -10.41
N GLY A 151 -24.96 -0.93 -10.01
CA GLY A 151 -25.65 -2.11 -9.46
C GLY A 151 -25.02 -2.65 -8.16
N GLY A 152 -24.44 -1.77 -7.33
CA GLY A 152 -23.75 -2.15 -6.10
C GLY A 152 -22.35 -2.74 -6.29
N VAL A 153 -21.81 -2.72 -7.51
CA VAL A 153 -20.46 -3.18 -7.82
C VAL A 153 -19.57 -1.97 -8.11
N VAL A 154 -18.43 -1.89 -7.42
CA VAL A 154 -17.38 -0.89 -7.66
C VAL A 154 -16.34 -1.48 -8.61
N THR A 155 -16.25 -0.91 -9.81
CA THR A 155 -15.20 -1.24 -10.77
C THR A 155 -14.06 -0.26 -10.64
N ALA A 156 -12.83 -0.77 -10.55
CA ALA A 156 -11.63 0.06 -10.53
C ALA A 156 -11.63 1.08 -11.67
N GLY A 157 -11.15 2.28 -11.36
CA GLY A 157 -10.96 3.36 -12.29
C GLY A 157 -9.69 3.18 -13.13
N GLY A 158 -8.94 4.26 -13.25
CA GLY A 158 -7.69 4.30 -14.02
C GLY A 158 -6.48 3.84 -13.22
N THR A 159 -5.35 3.75 -13.91
CA THR A 159 -4.03 3.62 -13.30
C THR A 159 -3.14 4.79 -13.68
N ALA A 160 -2.16 5.09 -12.82
CA ALA A 160 -1.06 5.99 -13.12
C ALA A 160 0.23 5.38 -12.59
N THR A 161 1.31 5.42 -13.36
CA THR A 161 2.61 4.92 -12.94
C THR A 161 3.54 6.08 -12.65
N TYR A 162 4.19 6.06 -11.49
CA TYR A 162 5.18 7.05 -11.08
C TYR A 162 6.55 6.40 -10.98
N SER A 163 7.61 7.08 -11.40
CA SER A 163 8.97 6.59 -11.21
C SER A 163 9.97 7.70 -10.99
N PHE A 164 11.00 7.41 -10.20
CA PHE A 164 12.15 8.29 -9.96
C PHE A 164 13.32 7.48 -9.42
N VAL A 165 14.52 8.06 -9.50
CA VAL A 165 15.70 7.51 -8.85
C VAL A 165 15.71 7.98 -7.40
N ALA A 166 15.79 7.05 -6.45
CA ALA A 166 15.93 7.35 -5.02
C ALA A 166 17.35 7.84 -4.72
N SER A 167 17.66 9.08 -5.13
CA SER A 167 19.05 9.57 -5.16
C SER A 167 19.64 9.86 -3.79
N GLU A 168 18.81 10.27 -2.83
CA GLU A 168 19.24 10.70 -1.51
C GLU A 168 18.65 9.81 -0.41
N PRO A 169 19.47 9.20 0.47
CA PRO A 169 18.98 8.44 1.60
C PRO A 169 18.18 9.33 2.56
N GLY A 170 17.13 8.79 3.16
CA GLY A 170 16.28 9.52 4.07
C GLY A 170 14.87 8.96 4.18
N THR A 171 14.04 9.66 4.94
CA THR A 171 12.63 9.33 5.15
C THR A 171 11.77 10.38 4.46
N TYR A 172 10.90 9.94 3.56
CA TYR A 172 10.07 10.79 2.71
C TYR A 172 8.60 10.39 2.84
N ILE A 173 7.69 11.31 2.58
CA ILE A 173 6.26 11.02 2.49
C ILE A 173 5.89 10.84 1.02
N TYR A 174 4.98 9.92 0.74
CA TYR A 174 4.17 9.97 -0.47
C TYR A 174 2.72 10.20 -0.07
N GLU A 175 2.02 11.04 -0.81
CA GLU A 175 0.65 11.43 -0.48
C GLU A 175 -0.14 11.81 -1.72
N SER A 176 -1.45 11.95 -1.58
CA SER A 176 -2.27 12.36 -2.71
C SER A 176 -1.96 13.77 -3.16
N GLY A 177 -1.71 13.93 -4.46
CA GLY A 177 -1.58 15.23 -5.12
C GLY A 177 -2.91 15.81 -5.61
N THR A 178 -4.00 15.04 -5.56
CA THR A 178 -5.33 15.46 -6.05
C THR A 178 -6.19 15.80 -4.86
N ASN A 179 -6.83 16.99 -4.87
CA ASN A 179 -7.68 17.45 -3.77
C ASN A 179 -7.03 17.19 -2.38
N ALA A 180 -5.74 17.54 -2.26
CA ALA A 180 -4.87 17.10 -1.17
C ALA A 180 -5.43 17.46 0.22
N GLY A 181 -6.12 18.61 0.34
CA GLY A 181 -6.77 19.01 1.58
C GLY A 181 -7.81 18.00 2.09
N VAL A 182 -8.46 17.26 1.18
CA VAL A 182 -9.41 16.20 1.51
C VAL A 182 -8.72 14.84 1.52
N GLN A 183 -8.05 14.47 0.43
CA GLN A 183 -7.59 13.08 0.26
C GLN A 183 -6.53 12.69 1.30
N VAL A 184 -5.61 13.60 1.64
CA VAL A 184 -4.59 13.34 2.68
C VAL A 184 -5.26 13.16 4.05
N GLN A 185 -6.25 14.00 4.37
CA GLN A 185 -7.03 13.89 5.61
C GLN A 185 -7.85 12.59 5.67
N MET A 186 -8.36 12.12 4.53
CA MET A 186 -9.02 10.81 4.43
C MET A 186 -8.06 9.63 4.65
N GLY A 187 -6.74 9.83 4.65
CA GLY A 187 -5.73 8.79 4.92
C GLY A 187 -4.81 8.46 3.74
N MET A 188 -4.88 9.21 2.65
CA MET A 188 -4.08 8.98 1.43
C MET A 188 -2.64 9.48 1.56
N SER A 189 -1.89 8.89 2.48
CA SER A 189 -0.47 9.15 2.70
C SER A 189 0.25 7.92 3.23
N GLY A 190 1.53 7.76 2.91
CA GLY A 190 2.43 6.78 3.49
C GLY A 190 3.88 7.26 3.43
N VAL A 191 4.84 6.38 3.75
CA VAL A 191 6.26 6.76 3.80
C VAL A 191 7.12 5.92 2.88
N ILE A 192 8.18 6.54 2.35
CA ILE A 192 9.30 5.89 1.70
C ILE A 192 10.54 6.07 2.59
N ILE A 193 11.25 4.98 2.87
CA ILE A 193 12.60 5.01 3.41
C ILE A 193 13.56 4.65 2.29
N VAL A 194 14.44 5.61 1.95
CA VAL A 194 15.58 5.38 1.08
C VAL A 194 16.77 5.03 1.96
N ARG A 195 17.18 3.76 1.93
CA ARG A 195 18.30 3.25 2.71
C ARG A 195 19.63 3.69 2.08
N PRO A 196 20.64 4.07 2.88
CA PRO A 196 21.95 4.40 2.34
C PRO A 196 22.63 3.20 1.69
N SER A 197 23.26 3.43 0.54
CA SER A 197 24.04 2.43 -0.21
C SER A 197 25.51 2.82 -0.40
N GLY A 198 25.95 3.93 0.23
CA GLY A 198 27.34 4.38 0.17
C GLY A 198 28.32 3.34 0.72
N ALA A 199 29.57 3.35 0.24
CA ALA A 199 30.60 2.41 0.66
C ALA A 199 30.81 2.46 2.19
N GLY A 200 30.54 1.33 2.86
CA GLY A 200 30.62 1.22 4.32
C GLY A 200 29.35 1.64 5.08
N PHE A 201 28.30 2.07 4.38
CA PHE A 201 27.02 2.52 4.97
C PHE A 201 25.81 1.68 4.54
N ALA A 202 26.03 0.58 3.81
CA ALA A 202 24.97 -0.30 3.36
C ALA A 202 24.10 -0.75 4.54
N TYR A 203 22.78 -0.63 4.38
CA TYR A 203 21.83 -1.10 5.38
C TYR A 203 21.81 -2.63 5.40
N SER A 204 22.26 -3.22 6.51
CA SER A 204 22.12 -4.64 6.77
C SER A 204 21.35 -4.83 8.07
N TYR A 205 20.14 -5.39 7.96
CA TYR A 205 19.37 -5.83 9.11
C TYR A 205 18.83 -7.24 8.89
N ASP A 206 19.33 -8.18 9.68
CA ASP A 206 18.74 -9.51 9.82
C ASP A 206 18.04 -9.59 11.17
N MET A 207 16.72 -9.44 11.13
CA MET A 207 15.85 -9.56 12.30
C MET A 207 15.86 -10.97 12.90
N SER A 208 16.13 -12.00 12.08
CA SER A 208 16.15 -13.40 12.54
C SER A 208 17.40 -13.73 13.36
N SER A 209 18.46 -12.93 13.22
CA SER A 209 19.70 -13.10 13.96
C SER A 209 19.57 -12.76 15.45
N GLY A 210 18.61 -11.89 15.82
CA GLY A 210 18.50 -11.34 17.17
C GLY A 210 19.77 -10.59 17.63
N ASP A 211 20.65 -10.22 16.69
CA ASP A 211 21.93 -9.61 17.01
C ASP A 211 21.79 -8.10 17.22
N GLU A 212 21.87 -7.70 18.49
CA GLU A 212 21.89 -6.31 18.96
C GLU A 212 23.19 -5.56 18.58
N ALA A 213 24.21 -6.24 18.05
CA ALA A 213 25.45 -5.62 17.60
C ALA A 213 25.37 -5.09 16.15
N GLN A 214 24.24 -5.27 15.47
CA GLN A 214 24.05 -4.74 14.12
C GLN A 214 24.08 -3.21 14.12
N VAL A 215 24.75 -2.65 13.12
CA VAL A 215 24.88 -1.20 12.94
C VAL A 215 24.38 -0.83 11.56
N ALA A 216 23.39 0.06 11.54
CA ALA A 216 22.92 0.76 10.36
C ALA A 216 23.26 2.24 10.49
N TYR A 217 23.10 2.99 9.40
CA TYR A 217 23.39 4.42 9.36
C TYR A 217 22.23 5.15 8.71
N ALA A 218 22.03 6.41 9.09
CA ALA A 218 21.19 7.33 8.35
C ALA A 218 22.08 8.16 7.38
N TYR A 219 21.53 8.58 6.24
CA TYR A 219 22.13 9.63 5.41
C TYR A 219 23.59 9.42 4.93
N ASN A 220 24.11 8.18 4.81
CA ASN A 220 25.52 7.88 4.50
C ASN A 220 26.55 8.55 5.44
N ARG A 221 26.27 8.62 6.74
CA ARG A 221 27.17 9.27 7.72
C ARG A 221 27.49 8.37 8.89
N ALA A 222 28.77 8.24 9.23
CA ALA A 222 29.22 7.39 10.34
C ALA A 222 28.65 7.86 11.69
N GLU A 223 28.51 9.16 11.90
CA GLU A 223 27.95 9.73 13.13
C GLU A 223 26.45 9.45 13.35
N SER A 224 25.76 8.93 12.33
CA SER A 224 24.35 8.58 12.40
C SER A 224 24.10 7.10 12.69
N ALA A 225 25.14 6.38 13.13
CA ALA A 225 25.06 4.97 13.46
C ALA A 225 23.92 4.69 14.46
N PHE A 226 23.08 3.71 14.16
CA PHE A 226 22.03 3.23 15.04
C PHE A 226 21.92 1.71 14.97
N ASN A 227 21.27 1.11 15.98
CA ASN A 227 20.92 -0.29 15.96
C ASN A 227 19.58 -0.45 15.22
N PRO A 228 19.55 -1.13 14.05
CA PRO A 228 18.33 -1.29 13.26
C PRO A 228 17.24 -2.12 13.95
N ALA A 229 17.56 -2.89 15.00
CA ALA A 229 16.56 -3.56 15.83
C ALA A 229 15.68 -2.57 16.63
N HIS A 230 16.13 -1.33 16.80
CA HIS A 230 15.41 -0.27 17.52
C HIS A 230 14.97 0.88 16.60
N GLU A 231 14.91 0.65 15.30
CA GLU A 231 14.37 1.63 14.36
C GLU A 231 12.85 1.71 14.47
N ASN A 232 12.34 2.90 14.71
CA ASN A 232 10.91 3.19 14.75
C ASN A 232 10.60 4.36 13.85
N ILE A 233 9.40 4.35 13.28
CA ILE A 233 8.84 5.47 12.53
C ILE A 233 7.59 5.95 13.23
N GLU A 234 7.42 7.27 13.32
CA GLU A 234 6.23 7.91 13.88
C GLU A 234 5.66 8.87 12.85
N ILE A 235 4.46 8.55 12.36
CA ILE A 235 3.69 9.41 11.47
C ILE A 235 2.55 9.98 12.30
N LEU A 236 2.59 11.29 12.49
CA LEU A 236 1.57 12.03 13.22
C LEU A 236 0.45 12.42 12.26
N SER A 237 -0.78 12.12 12.63
CA SER A 237 -1.97 12.55 11.88
C SER A 237 -3.14 12.85 12.81
N GLU A 238 -4.18 13.45 12.26
CA GLU A 238 -5.39 13.81 13.00
C GLU A 238 -6.64 13.53 12.15
N ILE A 239 -7.78 13.37 12.82
CA ILE A 239 -9.07 13.08 12.19
C ILE A 239 -10.15 13.98 12.78
N ASP A 240 -10.92 14.64 11.91
CA ASP A 240 -12.24 15.17 12.24
C ASP A 240 -13.33 14.14 11.85
N PRO A 241 -13.99 13.48 12.81
CA PRO A 241 -14.99 12.45 12.48
C PRO A 241 -16.16 12.97 11.66
N PHE A 242 -16.50 14.28 11.71
CA PHE A 242 -17.62 14.80 10.93
C PHE A 242 -17.29 14.97 9.45
N MET A 243 -16.03 15.28 9.13
CA MET A 243 -15.56 15.26 7.75
C MET A 243 -15.70 13.84 7.17
N HIS A 244 -15.20 12.85 7.91
CA HIS A 244 -15.20 11.46 7.46
C HIS A 244 -16.62 10.89 7.33
N GLN A 245 -17.52 11.25 8.25
CA GLN A 245 -18.95 10.89 8.17
C GLN A 245 -19.63 11.52 6.95
N ALA A 246 -19.27 12.75 6.57
CA ALA A 246 -19.82 13.40 5.37
C ALA A 246 -19.40 12.65 4.09
N TYR A 247 -18.13 12.27 3.97
CA TYR A 247 -17.65 11.45 2.85
C TYR A 247 -18.20 10.02 2.87
N GLU A 248 -18.48 9.44 4.04
CA GLU A 248 -19.17 8.15 4.14
C GLU A 248 -20.60 8.22 3.59
N ALA A 249 -21.34 9.27 3.97
CA ALA A 249 -22.70 9.50 3.49
C ALA A 249 -22.73 9.73 1.97
N ASP A 250 -21.77 10.49 1.45
CA ASP A 250 -21.58 10.67 0.01
C ASP A 250 -21.25 9.35 -0.69
N TYR A 251 -20.31 8.54 -0.16
CA TYR A 251 -19.98 7.23 -0.71
C TYR A 251 -21.19 6.30 -0.81
N ILE A 252 -22.04 6.26 0.23
CA ILE A 252 -23.29 5.49 0.23
C ILE A 252 -24.24 5.99 -0.86
N SER A 253 -24.38 7.30 -1.01
CA SER A 253 -25.18 7.91 -2.08
C SER A 253 -24.63 7.56 -3.48
N TRP A 254 -23.32 7.67 -3.66
CA TRP A 254 -22.61 7.39 -4.90
C TRP A 254 -22.81 5.95 -5.37
N MET A 255 -22.74 4.97 -4.47
CA MET A 255 -22.98 3.55 -4.81
C MET A 255 -24.35 3.30 -5.46
N SER A 256 -25.35 4.13 -5.15
CA SER A 256 -26.71 4.01 -5.68
C SER A 256 -27.00 4.91 -6.90
N SER A 257 -26.40 6.09 -6.94
CA SER A 257 -26.73 7.14 -7.91
C SER A 257 -25.67 7.34 -9.00
N GLY A 258 -24.43 6.89 -8.75
CA GLY A 258 -23.26 7.19 -9.57
C GLY A 258 -22.79 8.65 -9.47
N ALA A 259 -23.44 9.49 -8.67
CA ALA A 259 -23.05 10.88 -8.44
C ALA A 259 -22.18 10.98 -7.18
N HIS A 260 -20.97 11.48 -7.34
CA HIS A 260 -19.97 11.72 -6.28
C HIS A 260 -19.84 13.21 -6.01
N ASP A 261 -19.84 13.64 -4.75
CA ASP A 261 -19.56 15.01 -4.34
C ASP A 261 -18.15 15.15 -3.73
N PRO A 262 -17.16 15.66 -4.50
CA PRO A 262 -15.80 15.85 -3.99
C PRO A 262 -15.70 16.96 -2.91
N GLN A 263 -16.79 17.71 -2.67
CA GLN A 263 -16.90 18.78 -1.68
C GLN A 263 -17.96 18.47 -0.62
N ALA A 264 -18.17 17.19 -0.30
CA ALA A 264 -19.12 16.74 0.71
C ALA A 264 -18.95 17.41 2.10
N PHE A 265 -17.78 18.00 2.39
CA PHE A 265 -17.48 18.72 3.61
C PHE A 265 -16.81 20.08 3.35
N ASP A 266 -17.21 21.13 4.07
CA ASP A 266 -16.50 22.41 4.08
C ASP A 266 -15.29 22.34 5.01
N MET A 267 -14.10 22.24 4.42
CA MET A 267 -12.83 22.11 5.15
C MET A 267 -12.52 23.31 6.07
N GLN A 268 -13.18 24.46 5.91
CA GLN A 268 -13.05 25.56 6.88
C GLN A 268 -13.65 25.21 8.25
N GLY A 269 -14.55 24.22 8.31
CA GLY A 269 -15.15 23.70 9.53
C GLY A 269 -14.40 22.51 10.14
N TYR A 270 -13.23 22.14 9.62
CA TYR A 270 -12.46 21.00 10.11
C TYR A 270 -12.00 21.21 11.57
N VAL A 271 -12.36 20.26 12.44
CA VAL A 271 -11.98 20.23 13.86
C VAL A 271 -11.55 18.82 14.24
N ALA A 272 -10.25 18.61 14.36
CA ALA A 272 -9.67 17.35 14.80
C ALA A 272 -10.16 16.92 16.19
N ARG A 273 -10.49 15.64 16.33
CA ARG A 273 -10.88 15.00 17.60
C ARG A 273 -10.08 13.74 17.92
N TYR A 274 -9.53 13.07 16.92
CA TYR A 274 -8.55 12.01 17.12
C TYR A 274 -7.16 12.49 16.71
N PHE A 275 -6.17 12.17 17.53
CA PHE A 275 -4.76 12.41 17.26
C PHE A 275 -4.06 11.06 17.23
N LEU A 276 -3.35 10.79 16.15
CA LEU A 276 -2.86 9.47 15.81
C LEU A 276 -1.34 9.46 15.69
N ILE A 277 -0.75 8.35 16.10
CA ILE A 277 0.62 7.94 15.78
C ILE A 277 0.50 6.64 15.01
N ASN A 278 0.97 6.62 13.76
CA ASN A 278 0.85 5.45 12.87
C ASN A 278 -0.58 4.89 12.80
N GLY A 279 -1.58 5.78 12.70
CA GLY A 279 -2.99 5.40 12.57
C GLY A 279 -3.67 4.93 13.86
N ARG A 280 -2.95 4.92 14.99
CA ARG A 280 -3.46 4.49 16.31
C ARG A 280 -3.57 5.67 17.26
N SER A 281 -4.57 5.64 18.14
CA SER A 281 -4.70 6.59 19.27
C SER A 281 -4.37 5.88 20.58
N PHE A 282 -3.94 6.61 21.61
CA PHE A 282 -3.69 6.03 22.93
C PHE A 282 -4.98 5.35 23.47
N PRO A 283 -4.91 4.15 24.05
CA PRO A 283 -3.71 3.41 24.45
C PRO A 283 -3.09 2.50 23.38
N ASP A 284 -3.71 2.36 22.21
CA ASP A 284 -3.30 1.40 21.17
C ASP A 284 -1.91 1.69 20.58
N THR A 285 -1.41 2.91 20.76
CA THR A 285 -0.03 3.30 20.43
C THR A 285 1.03 2.56 21.24
N LEU A 286 0.66 1.90 22.34
CA LEU A 286 1.57 1.07 23.15
C LEU A 286 1.61 -0.40 22.71
N ALA A 287 0.74 -0.80 21.79
CA ALA A 287 0.63 -2.19 21.36
C ALA A 287 1.64 -2.53 20.26
N ASP A 288 2.06 -3.80 20.23
CA ASP A 288 2.93 -4.34 19.20
C ASP A 288 2.33 -4.18 17.78
N ASN A 289 3.18 -4.29 16.77
CA ASN A 289 2.77 -4.39 15.38
C ASN A 289 1.81 -5.57 15.18
N GLY A 290 0.69 -5.32 14.49
CA GLY A 290 -0.31 -6.35 14.18
C GLY A 290 -1.23 -6.74 15.34
N ALA A 291 -1.10 -6.09 16.51
CA ALA A 291 -2.07 -6.17 17.59
C ALA A 291 -3.40 -5.47 17.24
#